data_AF-A0A839PBF6-F1
#
_entry.id   AF-A0A839PBF6-F1
#
_cell.length_a   1.000
_cell.length_b   1.000
_cell.length_c   1.000
_cell.angle_alpha   90.00
_cell.angle_beta   90.00
_cell.angle_gamma   90.00
#
_symmetry.space_group_name_H-M   'P 1'
#
loop_
_entity.id
_entity.type
_entity.pdbx_description
1 polymer ?
#
loop_
_entity_poly.entity_id
_entity_poly.type
_entity_poly.pdbx_seq_one_letter_code
_entity_poly.pdbx_strand_id
1 'polypeptide(L)'
;MSGGRGEAGGRGRSIDGGGVGGRGGIINYAPTSGSVATGAGLSRLIPVRALIEPVEMPPQAVAAYGMVAFTGKPLPNEVARAKFVCEAMKSTLIPQPELAPSTPLSSQMITYWPITNKNKPEADSWKCDYLVENYHLKTGLDAITDADVKRERLATRRGPFLIAWSPSKSRGEKDALILIIDMSSHESQQSFVDLFKDWRQKIIDDPKLWRNGWDAKAIISMFRDTLDKYGETVLKFVKAGG
;
A
#
# COMPACT_ATOMS: atom_id res chain seq x y z
N MET A 1 46.92 43.86 8.13
CA MET A 1 48.39 43.67 8.08
C MET A 1 48.73 42.43 8.87
N SER A 2 49.58 41.57 8.29
CA SER A 2 50.20 40.33 8.84
C SER A 2 49.24 39.20 9.21
N GLY A 3 49.26 38.02 8.59
CA GLY A 3 50.41 37.18 8.19
C GLY A 3 50.65 36.15 9.31
N GLY A 4 50.88 34.86 9.11
CA GLY A 4 51.08 33.99 7.98
C GLY A 4 51.57 32.62 8.50
N ARG A 5 51.36 31.56 7.71
CA ARG A 5 52.09 30.28 7.58
C ARG A 5 52.53 29.44 8.81
N GLY A 6 52.33 28.12 8.66
CA GLY A 6 53.15 27.07 9.28
C GLY A 6 52.85 25.69 8.67
N GLU A 7 53.74 25.22 7.79
CA GLU A 7 53.77 23.91 7.12
C GLU A 7 54.50 22.82 7.95
N ALA A 8 54.42 21.58 7.43
CA ALA A 8 55.32 20.42 7.60
C ALA A 8 55.16 19.57 8.88
N GLY A 9 55.34 18.24 8.89
CA GLY A 9 55.84 17.27 7.90
C GLY A 9 56.45 16.06 8.64
N GLY A 10 56.59 14.91 7.97
CA GLY A 10 57.41 13.75 8.40
C GLY A 10 56.60 12.46 8.65
N ARG A 11 56.56 11.46 7.75
CA ARG A 11 57.58 10.44 7.36
C ARG A 11 58.11 9.55 8.49
N GLY A 12 57.87 8.23 8.37
CA GLY A 12 58.98 7.29 8.23
C GLY A 12 58.95 5.95 9.00
N ARG A 13 59.01 4.86 8.21
CA ARG A 13 59.65 3.54 8.41
C ARG A 13 58.94 2.52 9.32
N SER A 14 58.54 1.32 8.85
CA SER A 14 59.25 0.21 8.17
C SER A 14 60.15 -0.60 9.12
N ILE A 15 59.76 -1.85 9.38
CA ILE A 15 60.64 -2.96 9.79
C ILE A 15 60.18 -4.23 9.08
N ASP A 16 61.17 -4.87 8.44
CA ASP A 16 61.15 -6.12 7.68
C ASP A 16 61.17 -7.39 8.55
N GLY A 17 60.87 -8.52 7.89
CA GLY A 17 61.31 -9.87 8.27
C GLY A 17 60.19 -10.90 8.15
N GLY A 18 60.22 -11.98 7.36
CA GLY A 18 61.25 -12.57 6.52
C GLY A 18 61.07 -14.10 6.49
N GLY A 19 60.76 -14.67 5.31
CA GLY A 19 60.94 -16.08 4.88
C GLY A 19 60.27 -17.22 5.68
N VAL A 20 60.01 -18.45 5.18
CA VAL A 20 60.42 -19.18 3.97
C VAL A 20 59.45 -20.36 3.74
N GLY A 21 59.09 -20.62 2.48
CA GLY A 21 59.09 -21.97 1.88
C GLY A 21 57.80 -22.81 1.89
N GLY A 22 57.32 -23.20 0.70
CA GLY A 22 56.40 -24.33 0.56
C GLY A 22 55.68 -24.43 -0.78
N ARG A 23 56.22 -25.27 -1.67
CA ARG A 23 55.73 -25.65 -3.01
C ARG A 23 54.24 -26.06 -3.07
N GLY A 24 53.56 -25.74 -4.17
CA GLY A 24 52.49 -26.59 -4.71
C GLY A 24 51.30 -25.88 -5.38
N GLY A 25 51.19 -26.02 -6.71
CA GLY A 25 49.90 -26.00 -7.43
C GLY A 25 49.33 -24.63 -7.81
N ILE A 26 49.58 -24.21 -9.05
CA ILE A 26 48.78 -23.17 -9.71
C ILE A 26 47.48 -23.86 -10.17
N ILE A 27 46.40 -23.72 -9.40
CA ILE A 27 45.04 -24.05 -9.87
C ILE A 27 44.40 -22.74 -10.31
N ASN A 28 44.36 -22.53 -11.62
CA ASN A 28 43.52 -21.49 -12.23
C ASN A 28 42.05 -21.87 -12.02
N TYR A 29 41.42 -21.35 -10.97
CA TYR A 29 39.96 -21.30 -10.92
C TYR A 29 39.53 -20.15 -11.84
N ALA A 30 39.19 -20.48 -13.08
CA ALA A 30 38.30 -19.66 -13.87
C ALA A 30 37.06 -19.35 -13.00
N PRO A 31 36.55 -18.10 -12.94
CA PRO A 31 35.27 -17.84 -12.31
C PRO A 31 34.21 -18.52 -13.17
N THR A 32 33.86 -19.75 -12.79
CA THR A 32 32.67 -20.40 -13.30
C THR A 32 31.51 -19.49 -12.94
N SER A 33 30.83 -19.03 -13.98
CA SER A 33 29.63 -18.22 -13.95
C SER A 33 28.49 -19.08 -13.37
N GLY A 34 28.59 -19.39 -12.09
CA GLY A 34 27.50 -19.92 -11.31
C GLY A 34 26.49 -18.80 -11.17
N SER A 35 25.45 -18.83 -11.99
CA SER A 35 24.20 -18.12 -11.70
C SER A 35 23.79 -18.51 -10.29
N VAL A 36 24.07 -17.62 -9.34
CA VAL A 36 23.29 -17.53 -8.13
C VAL A 36 21.90 -17.19 -8.64
N ALA A 37 21.04 -18.21 -8.74
CA ALA A 37 19.62 -17.99 -8.82
C ALA A 37 19.27 -17.18 -7.59
N THR A 38 19.20 -15.87 -7.75
CA THR A 38 18.57 -14.95 -6.82
C THR A 38 17.21 -15.54 -6.57
N GLY A 39 17.01 -16.11 -5.37
CA GLY A 39 15.72 -16.61 -4.94
C GLY A 39 14.69 -15.56 -5.33
N ALA A 40 13.61 -16.00 -5.99
CA ALA A 40 12.52 -15.14 -6.43
C ALA A 40 12.06 -14.31 -5.23
N GLY A 41 12.63 -13.12 -5.10
CA GLY A 41 12.37 -12.22 -4.01
C GLY A 41 10.88 -11.96 -4.08
N LEU A 42 10.18 -12.23 -2.98
CA LEU A 42 8.79 -11.85 -2.79
C LEU A 42 8.69 -10.40 -3.26
N SER A 43 8.23 -10.19 -4.50
CA SER A 43 8.46 -8.90 -5.14
C SER A 43 7.73 -7.86 -4.29
N ARG A 44 8.33 -6.74 -3.96
CA ARG A 44 7.67 -5.76 -3.10
C ARG A 44 6.32 -5.35 -3.71
N LEU A 45 5.24 -5.28 -2.93
CA LEU A 45 4.02 -4.64 -3.42
C LEU A 45 4.18 -3.14 -3.33
N ILE A 46 3.72 -2.46 -4.38
CA ILE A 46 3.82 -1.02 -4.49
C ILE A 46 2.43 -0.45 -4.18
N PRO A 47 2.23 0.18 -3.02
CA PRO A 47 0.99 0.86 -2.68
C PRO A 47 0.85 2.13 -3.50
N VAL A 48 -0.22 2.23 -4.30
CA VAL A 48 -0.50 3.39 -5.14
C VAL A 48 -1.95 3.83 -5.03
N ARG A 49 -2.25 5.03 -5.54
CA ARG A 49 -3.61 5.56 -5.68
C ARG A 49 -3.99 5.74 -7.14
N ALA A 50 -5.28 5.60 -7.42
CA ALA A 50 -5.87 5.95 -8.71
C ALA A 50 -7.34 6.34 -8.54
N LEU A 51 -7.89 7.00 -9.56
CA LEU A 51 -9.33 7.20 -9.72
C LEU A 51 -9.93 5.98 -10.40
N ILE A 52 -11.20 5.68 -10.13
CA ILE A 52 -11.93 4.62 -10.84
C ILE A 52 -13.36 5.05 -11.15
N GLU A 53 -13.78 4.78 -12.38
CA GLU A 53 -15.18 4.93 -12.81
C GLU A 53 -15.95 3.60 -12.69
N PRO A 54 -17.29 3.62 -12.62
CA PRO A 54 -18.09 2.42 -12.42
C PRO A 54 -17.88 1.35 -13.49
N VAL A 55 -17.66 1.75 -14.75
CA VAL A 55 -17.46 0.85 -15.89
C VAL A 55 -16.15 0.07 -15.81
N GLU A 56 -15.23 0.48 -14.94
CA GLU A 56 -13.91 -0.14 -14.76
C GLU A 56 -13.90 -1.15 -13.59
N MET A 57 -15.04 -1.33 -12.93
CA MET A 57 -15.17 -2.19 -11.76
C MET A 57 -15.63 -3.62 -12.12
N PRO A 58 -15.11 -4.65 -11.42
CA PRO A 58 -13.93 -4.60 -10.53
C PRO A 58 -12.63 -4.54 -11.36
N PRO A 59 -11.57 -3.88 -10.83
CA PRO A 59 -10.30 -3.74 -11.54
C PRO A 59 -9.68 -5.12 -11.81
N GLN A 60 -9.50 -5.43 -13.08
CA GLN A 60 -8.85 -6.65 -13.52
C GLN A 60 -7.33 -6.42 -13.59
N ALA A 61 -6.54 -7.48 -13.34
CA ALA A 61 -5.08 -7.52 -13.48
C ALA A 61 -4.21 -6.90 -12.36
N VAL A 62 -4.79 -6.31 -11.31
CA VAL A 62 -4.03 -5.92 -10.10
C VAL A 62 -3.97 -7.07 -9.08
N ALA A 63 -2.98 -7.08 -8.20
CA ALA A 63 -2.88 -8.13 -7.16
C ALA A 63 -4.07 -8.06 -6.18
N ALA A 64 -4.26 -6.87 -5.62
CA ALA A 64 -5.32 -6.51 -4.70
C ALA A 64 -5.67 -5.04 -4.92
N TYR A 65 -6.82 -4.62 -4.41
CA TYR A 65 -7.17 -3.21 -4.41
C TYR A 65 -7.91 -2.81 -3.14
N GLY A 66 -7.75 -1.54 -2.77
CA GLY A 66 -8.53 -0.86 -1.76
C GLY A 66 -9.51 0.14 -2.40
N MET A 67 -10.52 0.56 -1.66
CA MET A 67 -11.48 1.58 -2.07
C MET A 67 -11.89 2.42 -0.86
N VAL A 68 -11.90 3.74 -1.04
CA VAL A 68 -12.54 4.65 -0.10
C VAL A 68 -14.03 4.67 -0.39
N ALA A 69 -14.84 4.19 0.56
CA ALA A 69 -16.27 4.01 0.44
C ALA A 69 -17.03 4.91 1.43
N PHE A 70 -17.72 5.93 0.92
CA PHE A 70 -18.62 6.76 1.71
C PHE A 70 -20.01 6.12 1.84
N THR A 71 -20.64 6.29 3.01
CA THR A 71 -22.03 5.86 3.27
C THR A 71 -23.06 6.85 2.74
N GLY A 72 -22.64 8.04 2.34
CA GLY A 72 -23.48 9.10 1.77
C GLY A 72 -22.65 10.19 1.10
N LYS A 73 -23.31 11.10 0.38
CA LYS A 73 -22.67 12.34 -0.05
C LYS A 73 -22.47 13.24 1.17
N PRO A 74 -21.30 13.88 1.34
CA PRO A 74 -21.05 14.72 2.50
C PRO A 74 -22.02 15.89 2.52
N LEU A 75 -22.65 16.12 3.67
CA LEU A 75 -23.39 17.35 3.94
C LEU A 75 -22.44 18.55 4.06
N PRO A 76 -22.92 19.81 3.99
CA PRO A 76 -22.05 20.98 4.05
C PRO A 76 -21.07 21.00 5.23
N ASN A 77 -21.50 20.55 6.41
CA ASN A 77 -20.66 20.44 7.61
C ASN A 77 -19.67 19.26 7.59
N GLU A 78 -19.79 18.34 6.63
CA GLU A 78 -18.96 17.14 6.48
C GLU A 78 -18.00 17.24 5.27
N VAL A 79 -18.18 18.22 4.38
CA VAL A 79 -17.34 18.41 3.19
C VAL A 79 -15.87 18.54 3.57
N ALA A 80 -15.54 19.32 4.61
CA ALA A 80 -14.16 19.47 5.07
C ALA A 80 -13.54 18.13 5.48
N ARG A 81 -14.31 17.30 6.21
CA ARG A 81 -13.87 15.97 6.62
C ARG A 81 -13.67 15.04 5.41
N ALA A 82 -14.57 15.06 4.43
CA ALA A 82 -14.39 14.28 3.20
C ALA A 82 -13.14 14.71 2.41
N LYS A 83 -12.84 16.03 2.38
CA LYS A 83 -11.61 16.56 1.79
C LYS A 83 -10.37 16.11 2.55
N PHE A 84 -10.41 16.03 3.88
CA PHE A 84 -9.29 15.49 4.66
C PHE A 84 -8.93 14.05 4.28
N VAL A 85 -9.93 13.19 4.02
CA VAL A 85 -9.70 11.82 3.52
C VAL A 85 -9.00 11.85 2.16
N CYS A 86 -9.49 12.69 1.24
CA CYS A 86 -8.90 12.82 -0.09
C CYS A 86 -7.45 13.34 -0.04
N GLU A 87 -7.18 14.39 0.74
CA GLU A 87 -5.84 14.98 0.87
C GLU A 87 -4.87 14.03 1.57
N ALA A 88 -5.35 13.28 2.58
CA ALA A 88 -4.55 12.25 3.22
C ALA A 88 -4.17 11.14 2.23
N MET A 89 -5.12 10.63 1.45
CA MET A 89 -4.84 9.64 0.41
C MET A 89 -3.86 10.19 -0.64
N LYS A 90 -4.07 11.44 -1.10
CA LYS A 90 -3.25 12.12 -2.10
C LYS A 90 -1.79 12.25 -1.66
N SER A 91 -1.57 12.67 -0.41
CA SER A 91 -0.26 13.00 0.15
C SER A 91 0.56 11.78 0.58
N THR A 92 -0.09 10.63 0.79
CA THR A 92 0.56 9.43 1.35
C THR A 92 0.84 8.36 0.29
N LEU A 93 -0.01 8.24 -0.73
CA LEU A 93 0.08 7.22 -1.77
C LEU A 93 0.56 7.83 -3.09
N ILE A 94 1.49 7.13 -3.75
CA ILE A 94 2.02 7.51 -5.06
C ILE A 94 0.91 7.35 -6.11
N PRO A 95 0.66 8.33 -7.00
CA PRO A 95 -0.31 8.14 -8.08
C PRO A 95 0.21 7.08 -9.06
N GLN A 96 -0.67 6.18 -9.48
CA GLN A 96 -0.29 5.07 -10.34
C GLN A 96 0.42 5.47 -11.66
N PRO A 97 0.06 6.59 -12.33
CA PRO A 97 0.79 7.07 -13.51
C PRO A 97 2.24 7.53 -13.27
N GLU A 98 2.66 7.77 -12.02
CA GLU A 98 4.05 8.11 -11.69
C GLU A 98 4.96 6.87 -11.61
N LEU A 99 4.39 5.66 -11.62
CA LEU A 99 5.18 4.44 -11.69
C LEU A 99 5.86 4.28 -13.05
N ALA A 100 7.03 3.64 -13.07
CA ALA A 100 7.70 3.29 -14.32
C ALA A 100 6.76 2.44 -15.20
N PRO A 101 6.65 2.68 -16.52
CA PRO A 101 5.75 1.92 -17.41
C PRO A 101 5.97 0.40 -17.40
N SER A 102 7.17 -0.05 -17.05
CA SER A 102 7.53 -1.47 -16.91
C SER A 102 7.04 -2.12 -15.60
N THR A 103 6.47 -1.35 -14.67
CA THR A 103 6.01 -1.85 -13.37
C THR A 103 4.74 -2.71 -13.55
N PRO A 104 4.78 -4.02 -13.29
CA PRO A 104 3.64 -4.89 -13.54
C PRO A 104 2.44 -4.54 -12.65
N LEU A 105 1.21 -4.55 -13.19
CA LEU A 105 -0.02 -4.35 -12.40
C LEU A 105 -0.17 -5.39 -11.27
N SER A 106 0.31 -6.62 -11.49
CA SER A 106 0.35 -7.69 -10.48
C SER A 106 1.31 -7.43 -9.32
N SER A 107 2.14 -6.39 -9.41
CA SER A 107 3.00 -5.90 -8.32
C SER A 107 2.43 -4.67 -7.60
N GLN A 108 1.28 -4.17 -8.04
CA GLN A 108 0.65 -2.97 -7.51
C GLN A 108 -0.53 -3.35 -6.63
N MET A 109 -0.70 -2.61 -5.54
CA MET A 109 -1.92 -2.60 -4.76
C MET A 109 -2.52 -1.20 -4.81
N ILE A 110 -3.60 -1.07 -5.57
CA ILE A 110 -4.17 0.23 -5.90
C ILE A 110 -5.29 0.55 -4.93
N THR A 111 -5.19 1.68 -4.24
CA THR A 111 -6.30 2.26 -3.49
C THR A 111 -7.06 3.20 -4.40
N TYR A 112 -8.34 2.93 -4.60
CA TYR A 112 -9.18 3.67 -5.54
C TYR A 112 -10.07 4.70 -4.85
N TRP A 113 -10.21 5.85 -5.52
CA TRP A 113 -11.24 6.83 -5.24
C TRP A 113 -12.31 6.77 -6.35
N PRO A 114 -13.54 6.28 -6.04
CA PRO A 114 -14.64 6.27 -7.00
C PRO A 114 -15.06 7.66 -7.48
N ILE A 115 -15.20 7.84 -8.79
CA ILE A 115 -15.58 9.12 -9.41
C ILE A 115 -16.50 8.90 -10.62
N THR A 116 -17.32 9.90 -10.95
CA THR A 116 -18.21 9.90 -12.13
C THR A 116 -17.52 10.31 -13.43
N ASN A 117 -16.49 11.16 -13.36
CA ASN A 117 -15.81 11.70 -14.53
C ASN A 117 -14.33 11.95 -14.19
N LYS A 118 -13.47 10.98 -14.50
CA LYS A 118 -12.04 11.05 -14.20
C LYS A 118 -11.23 11.82 -15.25
N ASN A 119 -11.78 12.07 -16.44
CA ASN A 119 -11.07 12.68 -17.58
C ASN A 119 -11.15 14.22 -17.58
N LYS A 120 -11.16 14.81 -16.38
CA LYS A 120 -11.18 16.27 -16.19
C LYS A 120 -9.82 16.73 -15.66
N PRO A 121 -9.34 17.93 -16.04
CA PRO A 121 -8.06 18.45 -15.52
C PRO A 121 -7.99 18.51 -13.99
N GLU A 122 -9.12 18.76 -13.33
CA GLU A 122 -9.24 18.76 -11.87
C GLU A 122 -9.06 17.37 -11.26
N ALA A 123 -9.53 16.32 -11.97
CA ALA A 123 -9.34 14.94 -11.59
C ALA A 123 -7.88 14.51 -11.79
N ASP A 124 -7.28 14.85 -12.94
CA ASP A 124 -5.87 14.56 -13.25
C ASP A 124 -4.91 15.20 -12.24
N SER A 125 -5.19 16.44 -11.83
CA SER A 125 -4.44 17.16 -10.79
C SER A 125 -4.83 16.78 -9.35
N TRP A 126 -5.76 15.83 -9.19
CA TRP A 126 -6.27 15.35 -7.91
C TRP A 126 -6.72 16.49 -6.99
N LYS A 127 -7.56 17.41 -7.50
CA LYS A 127 -8.16 18.48 -6.71
C LYS A 127 -9.27 17.90 -5.83
N CYS A 128 -9.06 17.87 -4.52
CA CYS A 128 -9.98 17.20 -3.61
C CYS A 128 -11.38 17.82 -3.57
N ASP A 129 -11.51 19.11 -3.86
CA ASP A 129 -12.81 19.76 -4.05
C ASP A 129 -13.62 19.07 -5.15
N TYR A 130 -13.01 18.89 -6.32
CA TYR A 130 -13.62 18.22 -7.46
C TYR A 130 -13.92 16.74 -7.16
N LEU A 131 -12.97 16.02 -6.55
CA LEU A 131 -13.08 14.60 -6.27
C LEU A 131 -14.19 14.27 -5.26
N VAL A 132 -14.38 15.11 -4.25
CA VAL A 132 -15.45 14.95 -3.25
C VAL A 132 -16.82 15.25 -3.89
N GLU A 133 -16.93 16.35 -4.64
CA GLU A 133 -18.16 16.74 -5.33
C GLU A 133 -18.60 15.66 -6.35
N ASN A 134 -17.64 15.14 -7.12
CA ASN A 134 -17.88 14.16 -8.19
C ASN A 134 -17.69 12.70 -7.74
N TYR A 135 -17.63 12.44 -6.44
CA TYR A 135 -17.55 11.09 -5.90
C TYR A 135 -18.70 10.21 -6.41
N HIS A 136 -18.40 9.01 -6.90
CA HIS A 136 -19.47 8.11 -7.36
C HIS A 136 -20.06 7.31 -6.19
N LEU A 137 -21.12 7.87 -5.56
CA LEU A 137 -21.72 7.32 -4.34
C LEU A 137 -22.15 5.86 -4.49
N LYS A 138 -22.80 5.50 -5.60
CA LYS A 138 -23.29 4.14 -5.80
C LYS A 138 -22.15 3.11 -5.74
N THR A 139 -20.99 3.40 -6.32
CA THR A 139 -19.83 2.47 -6.27
C THR A 139 -19.34 2.27 -4.83
N GLY A 140 -19.32 3.34 -4.02
CA GLY A 140 -19.00 3.26 -2.60
C GLY A 140 -20.02 2.44 -1.80
N LEU A 141 -21.31 2.64 -2.05
CA LEU A 141 -22.38 1.87 -1.39
C LEU A 141 -22.38 0.39 -1.79
N ASP A 142 -22.15 0.10 -3.07
CA ASP A 142 -22.00 -1.28 -3.55
C ASP A 142 -20.80 -1.94 -2.84
N ALA A 143 -19.67 -1.23 -2.70
CA ALA A 143 -18.49 -1.71 -1.98
C ALA A 143 -18.76 -2.00 -0.50
N ILE A 144 -19.52 -1.13 0.18
CA ILE A 144 -19.95 -1.34 1.57
C ILE A 144 -20.87 -2.55 1.67
N THR A 145 -21.83 -2.69 0.75
CA THR A 145 -22.79 -3.80 0.72
C THR A 145 -22.07 -5.13 0.54
N ASP A 146 -21.13 -5.19 -0.40
CA ASP A 146 -20.33 -6.39 -0.67
C ASP A 146 -19.41 -6.75 0.50
N ALA A 147 -18.99 -5.76 1.29
CA ALA A 147 -18.15 -5.97 2.47
C ALA A 147 -18.93 -6.29 3.75
N ASP A 148 -20.24 -6.00 3.80
CA ASP A 148 -21.09 -6.22 4.97
C ASP A 148 -21.60 -7.67 5.08
N VAL A 149 -20.73 -8.62 4.80
CA VAL A 149 -21.00 -10.08 4.78
C VAL A 149 -21.46 -10.63 6.14
N LYS A 150 -21.10 -9.97 7.25
CA LYS A 150 -21.59 -10.30 8.61
C LYS A 150 -22.85 -9.54 9.03
N ARG A 151 -23.43 -8.72 8.14
CA ARG A 151 -24.63 -7.91 8.42
C ARG A 151 -24.48 -7.01 9.65
N GLU A 152 -23.30 -6.40 9.78
CA GLU A 152 -22.96 -5.44 10.83
C GLU A 152 -23.53 -4.05 10.58
N ARG A 153 -24.30 -3.90 9.50
CA ARG A 153 -25.01 -2.68 9.11
C ARG A 153 -24.03 -1.55 8.86
N LEU A 154 -22.94 -1.83 8.12
CA LEU A 154 -21.89 -0.85 7.82
C LEU A 154 -22.45 0.42 7.17
N ALA A 155 -23.45 0.27 6.31
CA ALA A 155 -24.16 1.38 5.67
C ALA A 155 -24.87 2.34 6.64
N THR A 156 -25.13 1.92 7.89
CA THR A 156 -25.75 2.76 8.93
C THR A 156 -24.75 3.53 9.78
N ARG A 157 -23.44 3.25 9.64
CA ARG A 157 -22.39 3.97 10.35
C ARG A 157 -22.00 5.23 9.59
N ARG A 158 -21.19 6.07 10.24
CA ARG A 158 -20.77 7.37 9.66
C ARG A 158 -19.80 7.21 8.49
N GLY A 159 -18.86 6.27 8.56
CA GLY A 159 -17.80 6.11 7.57
C GLY A 159 -16.93 7.38 7.39
N PRO A 160 -16.17 7.51 6.30
CA PRO A 160 -16.02 6.50 5.25
C PRO A 160 -15.29 5.25 5.73
N PHE A 161 -15.36 4.20 4.93
CA PHE A 161 -14.59 2.97 5.11
C PHE A 161 -13.48 2.91 4.08
N LEU A 162 -12.34 2.33 4.46
CA LEU A 162 -11.34 1.85 3.52
C LEU A 162 -11.49 0.34 3.43
N ILE A 163 -11.98 -0.14 2.29
CA ILE A 163 -12.32 -1.54 2.07
C ILE A 163 -11.37 -2.11 1.03
N ALA A 164 -10.75 -3.25 1.31
CA ALA A 164 -9.83 -3.89 0.38
C ALA A 164 -10.15 -5.36 0.14
N TRP A 165 -9.92 -5.80 -1.11
CA TRP A 165 -10.13 -7.17 -1.56
C TRP A 165 -8.82 -7.77 -2.08
N SER A 166 -8.55 -9.01 -1.68
CA SER A 166 -7.50 -9.85 -2.26
C SER A 166 -7.97 -11.29 -2.48
N PRO A 167 -7.67 -11.90 -3.64
CA PRO A 167 -7.12 -11.25 -4.84
C PRO A 167 -8.14 -10.25 -5.42
N SER A 168 -7.71 -9.40 -6.35
CA SER A 168 -8.60 -8.37 -6.97
C SER A 168 -9.92 -8.92 -7.52
N LYS A 169 -9.92 -10.16 -8.01
CA LYS A 169 -11.13 -10.82 -8.55
C LYS A 169 -12.10 -11.34 -7.47
N SER A 170 -11.75 -11.25 -6.20
CA SER A 170 -12.54 -11.85 -5.11
C SER A 170 -13.76 -11.05 -4.69
N ARG A 171 -13.95 -9.81 -5.16
CA ARG A 171 -15.14 -9.04 -4.79
C ARG A 171 -16.42 -9.77 -5.24
N GLY A 172 -17.33 -10.01 -4.29
CA GLY A 172 -18.56 -10.77 -4.51
C GLY A 172 -18.41 -12.29 -4.36
N GLU A 173 -17.19 -12.79 -4.17
CA GLU A 173 -16.93 -14.22 -3.95
C GLU A 173 -17.13 -14.61 -2.47
N LYS A 174 -17.60 -15.84 -2.23
CA LYS A 174 -17.89 -16.37 -0.88
C LYS A 174 -16.65 -16.60 -0.02
N ASP A 175 -15.45 -16.64 -0.59
CA ASP A 175 -14.21 -16.83 0.18
C ASP A 175 -13.26 -15.64 0.06
N ALA A 176 -13.80 -14.47 -0.31
CA ALA A 176 -13.03 -13.26 -0.47
C ALA A 176 -12.37 -12.82 0.84
N LEU A 177 -11.07 -12.50 0.78
CA LEU A 177 -10.42 -11.79 1.87
C LEU A 177 -10.79 -10.32 1.77
N ILE A 178 -11.64 -9.86 2.68
CA ILE A 178 -12.05 -8.47 2.79
C ILE A 178 -11.43 -7.89 4.05
N LEU A 179 -10.67 -6.80 3.90
CA LEU A 179 -10.23 -5.96 5.00
C LEU A 179 -11.09 -4.70 5.02
N ILE A 180 -11.58 -4.35 6.21
CA ILE A 180 -12.37 -3.15 6.44
C ILE A 180 -11.69 -2.32 7.52
N ILE A 181 -11.38 -1.07 7.19
CA ILE A 181 -10.94 -0.04 8.14
C ILE A 181 -12.07 0.98 8.22
N ASP A 182 -12.66 1.12 9.41
CA ASP A 182 -13.67 2.13 9.68
C ASP A 182 -13.00 3.43 10.10
N MET A 183 -13.20 4.48 9.31
CA MET A 183 -12.60 5.78 9.57
C MET A 183 -13.56 6.74 10.29
N SER A 184 -14.68 6.23 10.82
CA SER A 184 -15.74 7.05 11.47
C SER A 184 -15.23 7.91 12.62
N SER A 185 -14.23 7.43 13.38
CA SER A 185 -13.68 8.13 14.55
C SER A 185 -12.64 9.21 14.21
N HIS A 186 -12.20 9.29 12.95
CA HIS A 186 -11.21 10.26 12.50
C HIS A 186 -11.88 11.58 12.11
N GLU A 187 -11.42 12.68 12.68
CA GLU A 187 -11.98 14.04 12.46
C GLU A 187 -10.97 15.01 11.85
N SER A 188 -9.68 14.84 12.12
CA SER A 188 -8.64 15.79 11.70
C SER A 188 -7.89 15.29 10.47
N GLN A 189 -7.40 16.22 9.65
CA GLN A 189 -6.54 15.91 8.50
C GLN A 189 -5.34 15.04 8.90
N GLN A 190 -4.68 15.37 10.00
CA GLN A 190 -3.52 14.62 10.49
C GLN A 190 -3.89 13.17 10.83
N SER A 191 -5.03 12.95 11.48
CA SER A 191 -5.48 11.60 11.83
C SER A 191 -5.74 10.71 10.60
N PHE A 192 -6.22 11.29 9.49
CA PHE A 192 -6.36 10.56 8.22
C PHE A 192 -5.01 10.32 7.55
N VAL A 193 -4.09 11.30 7.60
CA VAL A 193 -2.72 11.14 7.06
C VAL A 193 -2.03 9.96 7.74
N ASP A 194 -2.11 9.87 9.06
CA ASP A 194 -1.48 8.78 9.80
C ASP A 194 -2.15 7.43 9.50
N LEU A 195 -3.48 7.39 9.37
CA LEU A 195 -4.20 6.20 8.90
C LEU A 195 -3.71 5.72 7.53
N PHE A 196 -3.54 6.63 6.56
CA PHE A 196 -3.07 6.24 5.23
C PHE A 196 -1.57 5.88 5.17
N LYS A 197 -0.74 6.42 6.07
CA LYS A 197 0.64 5.94 6.26
C LYS A 197 0.66 4.52 6.79
N ASP A 198 -0.16 4.22 7.80
CA ASP A 198 -0.30 2.88 8.35
C ASP A 198 -0.83 1.91 7.30
N TRP A 199 -1.82 2.33 6.52
CA TRP A 199 -2.33 1.58 5.38
C TRP A 199 -1.23 1.23 4.38
N ARG A 200 -0.46 2.24 3.95
CA ARG A 200 0.68 2.05 3.04
C ARG A 200 1.70 1.06 3.62
N GLN A 201 2.01 1.18 4.90
CA GLN A 201 2.98 0.33 5.58
C GLN A 201 2.50 -1.12 5.65
N LYS A 202 1.21 -1.34 5.97
CA LYS A 202 0.57 -2.67 5.96
C LYS A 202 0.62 -3.36 4.60
N ILE A 203 0.50 -2.61 3.50
CA ILE A 203 0.65 -3.16 2.15
C ILE A 203 2.09 -3.65 1.90
N ILE A 204 3.07 -2.89 2.40
CA ILE A 204 4.50 -3.15 2.19
C ILE A 204 4.99 -4.32 3.02
N ASP A 205 4.58 -4.39 4.29
CA ASP A 205 5.10 -5.36 5.25
C ASP A 205 4.56 -6.78 5.00
N ASP A 206 3.33 -6.89 4.49
CA ASP A 206 2.63 -8.18 4.35
C ASP A 206 2.24 -8.51 2.90
N PRO A 207 3.17 -8.53 1.92
CA PRO A 207 2.83 -8.69 0.50
C PRO A 207 2.19 -10.04 0.16
N LYS A 208 2.39 -11.05 1.02
CA LYS A 208 1.77 -12.38 0.89
C LYS A 208 0.25 -12.33 1.06
N LEU A 209 -0.28 -11.44 1.91
CA LEU A 209 -1.71 -11.29 2.15
C LEU A 209 -2.48 -10.82 0.90
N TRP A 210 -1.78 -10.16 -0.01
CA TRP A 210 -2.41 -9.40 -1.09
C TRP A 210 -2.25 -10.05 -2.46
N ARG A 211 -1.24 -10.91 -2.68
CA ARG A 211 -0.97 -11.52 -4.00
C ARG A 211 -1.59 -12.87 -4.21
N ASN A 212 -1.42 -13.73 -3.21
CA ASN A 212 -1.89 -15.09 -3.28
C ASN A 212 -3.00 -15.14 -2.26
N GLY A 213 -4.23 -14.80 -2.66
CA GLY A 213 -5.34 -15.36 -1.89
C GLY A 213 -5.06 -16.84 -1.75
N TRP A 214 -5.06 -17.35 -0.52
CA TRP A 214 -5.33 -18.74 -0.09
C TRP A 214 -4.78 -19.01 1.32
N ASP A 215 -5.39 -20.02 1.96
CA ASP A 215 -5.34 -20.48 3.35
C ASP A 215 -5.71 -19.45 4.45
N ALA A 216 -7.01 -19.37 4.70
CA ALA A 216 -7.59 -18.59 5.79
C ALA A 216 -7.02 -18.93 7.18
N LYS A 217 -6.52 -20.14 7.43
CA LYS A 217 -6.00 -20.53 8.75
C LYS A 217 -4.63 -19.90 9.02
N ALA A 218 -3.75 -19.82 8.03
CA ALA A 218 -2.45 -19.17 8.14
C ALA A 218 -2.61 -17.65 8.35
N ILE A 219 -3.59 -17.06 7.67
CA ILE A 219 -3.96 -15.64 7.82
C ILE A 219 -4.52 -15.38 9.22
N ILE A 220 -5.48 -16.16 9.72
CA ILE A 220 -6.03 -15.99 11.08
C ILE A 220 -4.92 -16.10 12.15
N SER A 221 -3.95 -17.00 11.98
CA SER A 221 -2.81 -17.12 12.90
C SER A 221 -1.90 -15.89 12.87
N MET A 222 -1.52 -15.41 11.69
CA MET A 222 -0.72 -14.18 11.52
C MET A 222 -1.46 -12.93 12.02
N PHE A 223 -2.79 -12.94 11.97
CA PHE A 223 -3.63 -11.83 12.41
C PHE A 223 -3.96 -11.83 13.90
N ARG A 224 -3.87 -12.96 14.62
CA ARG A 224 -3.94 -12.94 16.08
C ARG A 224 -2.81 -12.09 16.67
N ASP A 225 -1.61 -12.26 16.14
CA ASP A 225 -0.42 -11.49 16.55
C ASP A 225 -0.48 -10.02 16.10
N THR A 226 -1.25 -9.73 15.03
CA THR A 226 -1.45 -8.38 14.48
C THR A 226 -2.59 -7.64 15.20
N LEU A 227 -3.68 -8.31 15.59
CA LEU A 227 -4.80 -7.72 16.34
C LEU A 227 -4.34 -7.16 17.70
N ASP A 228 -3.40 -7.85 18.36
CA ASP A 228 -2.78 -7.39 19.61
C ASP A 228 -1.95 -6.11 19.44
N LYS A 229 -1.45 -5.84 18.23
CA LYS A 229 -0.61 -4.68 17.92
C LYS A 229 -1.40 -3.46 17.41
N TYR A 230 -2.61 -3.64 16.88
CA TYR A 230 -3.33 -2.58 16.14
C TYR A 230 -4.73 -2.21 16.68
N GLY A 231 -5.25 -2.86 17.74
CA GLY A 231 -6.46 -2.42 18.44
C GLY A 231 -7.74 -2.35 17.59
N GLU A 232 -8.77 -1.64 18.10
CA GLU A 232 -10.15 -1.55 17.58
C GLU A 232 -10.29 -1.02 16.12
N THR A 233 -9.21 -0.53 15.49
CA THR A 233 -9.24 0.14 14.18
C THR A 233 -9.24 -0.82 12.98
N VAL A 234 -8.78 -2.08 13.16
CA VAL A 234 -8.82 -3.12 12.11
C VAL A 234 -10.08 -3.96 12.29
N LEU A 235 -11.13 -3.62 11.54
CA LEU A 235 -12.50 -4.00 11.87
C LEU A 235 -12.94 -5.35 11.32
N LYS A 236 -12.03 -6.33 11.27
CA LYS A 236 -12.24 -7.77 10.97
C LYS A 236 -11.82 -8.20 9.57
N PHE A 237 -11.39 -9.45 9.53
CA PHE A 237 -11.36 -10.29 8.34
C PHE A 237 -12.63 -11.11 8.32
N VAL A 238 -13.35 -11.08 7.20
CA VAL A 238 -14.52 -11.92 7.01
C VAL A 238 -14.29 -12.82 5.82
N LYS A 239 -14.29 -14.13 6.06
CA LYS A 239 -14.60 -15.10 5.02
C LYS A 239 -16.07 -14.94 4.68
N ALA A 240 -16.41 -14.63 3.43
CA ALA A 240 -17.78 -14.44 2.97
C ALA A 240 -18.60 -15.76 2.91
N GLY A 241 -18.44 -16.67 3.89
CA GLY A 241 -19.09 -17.97 3.90
C GLY A 241 -18.66 -18.86 5.08
N GLY A 242 -19.65 -19.32 5.84
CA GLY A 242 -19.58 -20.57 6.61
C GLY A 242 -19.75 -21.75 5.68
#